data_AF-A0A518AHD5-F1
#
_entry.id   AF-A0A518AHD5-F1
#
_cell.length_a   1.000
_cell.length_b   1.000
_cell.length_c   1.000
_cell.angle_alpha   90.00
_cell.angle_beta   90.00
_cell.angle_gamma   90.00
#
_symmetry.space_group_name_H-M   'P 1'
#
loop_
_entity.id
_entity.type
_entity.pdbx_description
1 polymer ?
#
loop_
_entity_poly.entity_id
_entity_poly.type
_entity_poly.pdbx_seq_one_letter_code
_entity_poly.pdbx_strand_id
1 'polypeptide(L)'
;MLQLAVFIYGIVVLFRGKFALGGGREVVGTRARILGVLCVCVLPFAFCIGLAIGLLALSGVIDMPDQMVMVAMDLGVVIGTIVLVYVLGNTFYKRQAQEELEAADPYSPQTSSSTRGPSYSVPDPNNPYASPTQD
;
A
#
# COMPACT_ATOMS: atom_id res chain seq x y z
N MET A 1 11.43 -20.23 4.62
CA MET A 1 12.11 -19.24 5.50
C MET A 1 12.03 -17.81 4.95
N LEU A 2 12.34 -17.59 3.66
CA LEU A 2 12.31 -16.25 3.04
C LEU A 2 10.93 -15.56 3.16
N GLN A 3 9.83 -16.26 2.93
CA GLN A 3 8.47 -15.72 3.07
C GLN A 3 8.18 -15.14 4.44
N LEU A 4 8.65 -15.80 5.49
CA LEU A 4 8.42 -15.38 6.87
C LEU A 4 9.17 -14.08 7.16
N ALA A 5 10.38 -13.92 6.60
CA ALA A 5 11.13 -12.67 6.67
C ALA A 5 10.41 -11.54 5.90
N VAL A 6 9.92 -11.80 4.68
CA VAL A 6 9.16 -10.82 3.89
C VAL A 6 7.86 -10.41 4.60
N PHE A 7 7.18 -11.38 5.22
CA PHE A 7 5.97 -11.16 5.98
C PHE A 7 6.22 -10.29 7.22
N ILE A 8 7.21 -10.65 8.06
CA ILE A 8 7.60 -9.84 9.22
C ILE A 8 8.00 -8.44 8.79
N TYR A 9 8.79 -8.32 7.72
CA TYR A 9 9.18 -7.02 7.18
C TYR A 9 7.96 -6.19 6.76
N GLY A 10 6.98 -6.81 6.08
CA GLY A 10 5.71 -6.17 5.72
C GLY A 10 4.94 -5.65 6.93
N ILE A 11 4.88 -6.43 8.01
CA ILE A 11 4.28 -5.99 9.29
C ILE A 11 5.02 -4.78 9.85
N VAL A 12 6.36 -4.83 9.91
CA VAL A 12 7.18 -3.72 10.41
C VAL A 12 6.94 -2.45 9.59
N VAL A 13 6.85 -2.56 8.27
CA VAL A 13 6.55 -1.44 7.36
C VAL A 13 5.15 -0.87 7.63
N LEU A 14 4.14 -1.71 7.86
CA LEU A 14 2.78 -1.26 8.16
C LEU A 14 2.72 -0.38 9.40
N PHE A 15 3.41 -0.80 10.46
CA PHE A 15 3.48 -0.03 11.71
C PHE A 15 4.35 1.22 11.58
N ARG A 16 5.54 1.11 10.96
CA ARG A 16 6.45 2.27 10.79
C ARG A 16 5.93 3.29 9.78
N GLY A 17 5.12 2.89 8.81
CA GLY A 17 4.69 3.74 7.71
C GLY A 17 5.85 4.22 6.83
N LYS A 18 6.97 3.48 6.81
CA LYS A 18 8.17 3.79 6.02
C LYS A 18 8.65 2.52 5.33
N PHE A 19 8.85 2.58 4.02
CA PHE A 19 9.35 1.48 3.20
C PHE A 19 10.66 1.90 2.51
N ALA A 20 11.74 1.15 2.74
CA ALA A 20 13.04 1.44 2.16
C ALA A 20 13.21 0.71 0.82
N LEU A 21 13.42 1.48 -0.26
CA LEU A 21 13.67 0.95 -1.62
C LEU A 21 15.16 0.73 -1.91
N GLY A 22 16.02 1.01 -0.93
CA GLY A 22 17.48 0.98 -1.09
C GLY A 22 18.04 2.23 -1.78
N GLY A 23 19.35 2.46 -1.60
CA GLY A 23 20.04 3.65 -2.13
C GLY A 23 19.56 4.96 -1.51
N GLY A 24 19.19 4.96 -0.22
CA GLY A 24 18.67 6.12 0.49
C GLY A 24 17.23 6.54 0.14
N ARG A 25 16.55 5.80 -0.76
CA ARG A 25 15.17 6.09 -1.15
C ARG A 25 14.19 5.45 -0.19
N GLU A 26 13.30 6.25 0.37
CA GLU A 26 12.18 5.79 1.20
C GLU A 26 10.84 6.28 0.67
N VAL A 27 9.83 5.42 0.75
CA VAL A 27 8.42 5.79 0.55
C VAL A 27 7.79 5.91 1.93
N VAL A 28 7.01 6.98 2.15
CA VAL A 28 6.45 7.30 3.47
C VAL A 28 4.92 7.40 3.41
N GLY A 29 4.27 7.17 4.55
CA GLY A 29 2.84 7.39 4.74
C GLY A 29 1.97 6.26 4.19
N THR A 30 0.82 6.60 3.60
CA THR A 30 -0.16 5.63 3.11
C THR A 30 0.41 4.72 2.02
N ARG A 31 1.25 5.26 1.12
CA ARG A 31 1.90 4.49 0.05
C ARG A 31 2.81 3.39 0.61
N ALA A 32 3.54 3.71 1.68
CA ALA A 32 4.38 2.74 2.37
C ALA A 32 3.55 1.60 3.00
N ARG A 33 2.41 1.94 3.59
CA ARG A 33 1.49 0.94 4.17
C ARG A 33 0.94 0.01 3.10
N ILE A 34 0.59 0.51 1.92
CA ILE A 34 0.12 -0.33 0.79
C ILE A 34 1.21 -1.35 0.40
N LEU A 35 2.47 -0.92 0.30
CA LEU A 35 3.59 -1.84 0.03
C LEU A 35 3.76 -2.87 1.16
N GLY A 36 3.58 -2.45 2.42
CA GLY A 36 3.58 -3.34 3.57
C GLY A 36 2.47 -4.40 3.51
N VAL A 37 1.23 -4.01 3.14
CA VAL A 37 0.11 -4.97 2.94
C VAL A 37 0.47 -5.98 1.87
N LEU A 38 1.02 -5.54 0.74
CA LEU A 38 1.45 -6.44 -0.35
C LEU A 38 2.45 -7.48 0.13
N CYS A 39 3.43 -7.09 0.95
CA CYS A 39 4.39 -8.02 1.56
C CYS A 39 3.72 -9.01 2.52
N VAL A 40 2.74 -8.57 3.31
CA VAL A 40 1.97 -9.42 4.23
C VAL A 40 1.08 -10.41 3.48
N CYS A 41 0.55 -10.03 2.31
CA CYS A 41 -0.32 -10.87 1.49
C CYS A 41 0.39 -12.07 0.84
N VAL A 42 1.72 -12.13 0.82
CA VAL A 42 2.47 -13.27 0.24
C VAL A 42 2.09 -14.59 0.89
N LEU A 43 1.99 -14.61 2.23
CA LEU A 43 1.67 -15.82 2.99
C LEU A 43 0.25 -16.34 2.72
N PRO A 44 -0.82 -15.53 2.85
CA PRO A 44 -2.16 -16.00 2.51
C PRO A 44 -2.29 -16.37 1.02
N PHE A 45 -1.56 -15.69 0.13
CA PHE A 45 -1.56 -16.04 -1.29
C PHE A 45 -0.92 -17.41 -1.55
N ALA A 46 0.23 -17.69 -0.95
CA ALA A 46 0.90 -19.00 -1.03
C ALA A 46 0.00 -20.10 -0.44
N PHE A 47 -0.67 -19.83 0.68
CA PHE A 47 -1.63 -20.75 1.28
C PHE A 47 -2.81 -21.05 0.34
N CYS A 48 -3.40 -20.02 -0.28
CA CYS A 48 -4.49 -20.19 -1.24
C CYS A 48 -4.07 -21.03 -2.46
N ILE A 49 -2.86 -20.82 -2.98
CA ILE A 49 -2.34 -21.61 -4.11
C ILE A 49 -2.14 -23.06 -3.68
N GLY A 50 -1.50 -23.31 -2.54
CA GLY A 50 -1.29 -24.66 -2.02
C GLY A 50 -2.60 -25.40 -1.77
N LEU A 51 -3.60 -24.70 -1.20
CA LEU A 51 -4.93 -25.24 -0.95
C LEU A 51 -5.64 -25.58 -2.27
N ALA A 52 -5.59 -24.68 -3.27
CA ALA A 52 -6.19 -24.93 -4.57
C ALA A 52 -5.57 -26.16 -5.27
N ILE A 53 -4.24 -26.29 -5.25
CA ILE A 53 -3.54 -27.46 -5.79
C ILE A 53 -3.97 -28.73 -5.04
N GLY A 54 -4.01 -28.69 -3.71
CA GLY A 54 -4.44 -29.83 -2.90
C GLY A 54 -5.88 -30.27 -3.21
N LEU A 55 -6.81 -29.32 -3.36
CA LEU A 55 -8.20 -29.63 -3.72
C LEU A 55 -8.31 -30.24 -5.12
N LEU A 56 -7.57 -29.71 -6.10
CA LEU A 56 -7.55 -30.24 -7.46
C LEU A 56 -6.91 -31.63 -7.55
N ALA A 57 -5.92 -31.91 -6.70
CA ALA A 57 -5.32 -33.23 -6.60
C ALA A 57 -6.29 -34.23 -5.97
N LEU A 58 -7.02 -33.84 -4.92
CA LEU A 58 -8.05 -34.69 -4.29
C LEU A 58 -9.21 -35.03 -5.25
N SER A 59 -9.57 -34.11 -6.16
CA SER A 59 -10.62 -34.37 -7.14
C SER A 59 -10.16 -35.25 -8.32
N GLY A 60 -8.87 -35.60 -8.38
CA GLY A 60 -8.29 -36.40 -9.46
C GLY A 60 -8.15 -35.64 -10.79
N VAL A 61 -8.30 -34.30 -10.77
CA VAL A 61 -8.14 -33.47 -11.97
C VAL A 61 -6.66 -33.31 -12.33
N ILE A 62 -5.80 -33.27 -11.32
CA ILE A 62 -4.35 -33.19 -11.48
C ILE A 62 -3.66 -34.23 -10.61
N ASP A 63 -2.49 -34.70 -11.05
CA ASP A 63 -1.60 -35.47 -10.19
C ASP A 63 -0.90 -34.57 -9.17
N MET A 64 -0.55 -35.14 -8.03
CA MET A 64 0.15 -34.38 -6.99
C MET A 64 1.53 -33.98 -7.50
N PRO A 65 1.85 -32.67 -7.57
CA PRO A 65 3.11 -32.24 -8.14
C PRO A 65 4.29 -32.67 -7.27
N ASP A 66 5.41 -32.98 -7.92
CA ASP A 66 6.65 -33.32 -7.23
C ASP A 66 7.09 -32.17 -6.30
N GLN A 67 7.80 -32.52 -5.23
CA GLN A 67 8.30 -31.58 -4.23
C GLN A 67 9.14 -30.47 -4.88
N MET A 68 9.91 -30.80 -5.91
CA MET A 68 10.72 -29.82 -6.64
C MET A 68 9.84 -28.77 -7.37
N VAL A 69 8.70 -29.18 -7.92
CA VAL A 69 7.75 -28.28 -8.59
C VAL A 69 7.07 -27.37 -7.58
N MET A 70 6.67 -27.91 -6.42
CA MET A 70 6.10 -27.10 -5.33
C MET A 70 7.08 -26.03 -4.85
N VAL A 71 8.37 -26.38 -4.67
CA VAL A 71 9.40 -25.41 -4.28
C VAL A 71 9.63 -24.36 -5.37
N ALA A 72 9.63 -24.76 -6.65
CA ALA A 72 9.77 -23.81 -7.76
C ALA A 72 8.60 -22.83 -7.83
N MET A 73 7.37 -23.29 -7.61
CA MET A 73 6.17 -22.43 -7.54
C MET A 73 6.27 -21.46 -6.36
N ASP A 74 6.67 -21.94 -5.19
CA ASP A 74 6.85 -21.11 -3.99
C ASP A 74 7.86 -19.98 -4.23
N LEU A 75 9.02 -20.35 -4.79
CA LEU A 75 10.06 -19.39 -5.15
C LEU A 75 9.55 -18.38 -6.21
N GLY A 76 8.80 -18.85 -7.20
CA GLY A 76 8.20 -18.03 -8.24
C GLY A 76 7.25 -16.97 -7.67
N VAL A 77 6.39 -17.34 -6.73
CA VAL A 77 5.47 -16.42 -6.04
C VAL A 77 6.25 -15.35 -5.27
N VAL A 78 7.30 -15.76 -4.54
CA VAL A 78 8.09 -14.83 -3.74
C VAL A 78 8.85 -13.84 -4.63
N ILE A 79 9.52 -14.34 -5.68
CA ILE A 79 10.25 -13.49 -6.63
C ILE A 79 9.27 -12.54 -7.33
N GLY A 80 8.14 -13.06 -7.81
CA GLY A 80 7.10 -12.24 -8.45
C GLY A 80 6.59 -11.13 -7.54
N THR A 81 6.39 -11.42 -6.25
CA THR A 81 5.94 -10.40 -5.29
C THR A 81 7.02 -9.36 -5.03
N ILE A 82 8.29 -9.75 -4.91
CA ILE A 82 9.41 -8.81 -4.74
C ILE A 82 9.49 -7.86 -5.93
N VAL A 83 9.39 -8.39 -7.16
CA VAL A 83 9.39 -7.58 -8.39
C VAL A 83 8.21 -6.61 -8.39
N LEU A 84 7.00 -7.09 -8.06
CA LEU A 84 5.81 -6.26 -7.99
C LEU A 84 5.94 -5.12 -6.97
N VAL A 85 6.41 -5.42 -5.76
CA VAL A 85 6.66 -4.43 -4.70
C VAL A 85 7.71 -3.43 -5.13
N TYR A 86 8.77 -3.86 -5.81
CA TYR A 86 9.82 -2.98 -6.32
C TYR A 86 9.30 -2.01 -7.38
N VAL A 87 8.54 -2.51 -8.36
CA VAL A 87 7.95 -1.69 -9.43
C VAL A 87 6.96 -0.67 -8.87
N LEU A 88 6.05 -1.11 -7.99
CA LEU A 88 5.09 -0.22 -7.33
C LEU A 88 5.78 0.79 -6.42
N GLY A 89 6.77 0.35 -5.64
CA GLY A 89 7.53 1.24 -4.76
C GLY A 89 8.28 2.32 -5.55
N ASN A 90 8.89 1.98 -6.68
CA ASN A 90 9.54 2.96 -7.54
C ASN A 90 8.54 3.95 -8.15
N THR A 91 7.33 3.48 -8.51
CA THR A 91 6.26 4.33 -9.03
C THR A 91 5.74 5.29 -7.95
N PHE A 92 5.55 4.81 -6.72
CA PHE A 92 5.14 5.63 -5.58
C PHE A 92 6.20 6.64 -5.16
N TYR A 93 7.47 6.25 -5.19
CA TYR A 93 8.60 7.13 -4.92
C TYR A 93 8.66 8.29 -5.92
N LYS A 94 8.54 8.00 -7.22
CA LYS A 94 8.53 9.04 -8.26
C LYS A 94 7.41 10.07 -8.06
N ARG A 95 6.20 9.61 -7.70
CA ARG A 95 5.08 10.51 -7.39
C ARG A 95 5.33 11.35 -6.15
N GLN A 96 5.94 10.77 -5.12
CA GLN A 96 6.27 11.48 -3.89
C GLN A 96 7.32 12.57 -4.16
N ALA A 97 8.34 12.26 -4.95
CA ALA A 97 9.36 13.23 -5.35
C ALA A 97 8.78 14.38 -6.20
N GLN A 98 7.80 14.11 -7.08
CA GLN A 98 7.11 15.14 -7.85
C GLN A 98 6.27 16.06 -6.96
N GLU A 99 5.51 15.49 -6.03
CA GLU A 99 4.71 16.26 -5.06
C GLU A 99 5.58 17.17 -4.18
N GLU A 100 6.76 16.70 -3.78
CA GLU A 100 7.72 17.48 -3.00
C GLU A 100 8.34 18.63 -3.83
N LEU A 101 8.66 18.38 -5.10
CA LEU A 101 9.15 19.41 -6.03
C LEU A 101 8.10 20.48 -6.32
N GLU A 102 6.84 20.08 -6.51
CA GLU A 102 5.73 21.00 -6.76
C GLU A 102 5.40 21.84 -5.51
N ALA A 103 5.43 21.23 -4.33
CA ALA A 103 5.26 21.94 -3.06
C ALA A 103 6.39 22.93 -2.75
N ALA A 104 7.60 22.68 -3.28
CA ALA A 104 8.74 23.57 -3.14
C ALA A 104 8.71 24.77 -4.11
N ASP A 105 7.86 24.76 -5.14
CA ASP A 105 7.72 25.86 -6.09
C ASP A 105 6.82 26.97 -5.51
N PRO A 106 7.37 28.15 -5.13
CA PRO A 106 6.60 29.25 -4.56
C PRO A 106 5.61 29.91 -5.53
N TYR A 107 5.70 29.59 -6.83
CA TYR A 107 4.82 30.09 -7.88
C TYR A 107 3.86 29.03 -8.44
N SER A 108 3.82 27.84 -7.85
CA SER A 108 2.80 26.85 -8.21
C SER A 108 1.41 27.51 -8.02
N PRO A 109 0.54 27.54 -9.05
CA PRO A 109 -0.82 28.02 -8.89
C PRO A 109 -1.41 27.16 -7.79
N GLN A 110 -1.77 27.76 -6.65
CA GLN A 110 -2.34 27.05 -5.51
C GLN A 110 -3.57 26.27 -5.99
N THR A 111 -3.37 25.03 -6.43
CA THR A 111 -4.41 24.03 -6.52
C THR A 111 -4.77 23.80 -5.08
N SER A 112 -5.77 24.57 -4.65
CA SER A 112 -6.43 24.52 -3.38
C SER A 112 -6.88 23.09 -3.16
N SER A 113 -5.98 22.27 -2.64
CA SER A 113 -6.35 21.10 -1.87
C SER A 113 -7.27 21.66 -0.81
N SER A 114 -8.56 21.40 -0.99
CA SER A 114 -9.63 21.64 -0.04
C SER A 114 -9.27 20.93 1.26
N THR A 115 -8.36 21.51 2.02
CA THR A 115 -8.40 21.49 3.46
C THR A 115 -9.80 21.98 3.76
N ARG A 116 -10.71 21.06 4.11
CA ARG A 116 -11.95 21.38 4.80
C ARG A 116 -11.53 22.07 6.09
N GLY A 117 -11.18 23.35 6.01
CA GLY A 117 -11.36 24.25 7.12
C GLY A 117 -12.84 24.19 7.51
N PRO A 118 -13.18 24.46 8.77
CA PRO A 118 -14.57 24.63 9.16
C PRO A 118 -15.24 25.52 8.11
N SER A 119 -16.26 24.96 7.46
CA SER A 119 -17.11 25.72 6.54
C SER A 119 -17.80 26.75 7.40
N TYR A 120 -17.21 27.93 7.53
CA TYR A 120 -17.92 29.08 8.04
C TYR A 120 -18.98 29.37 6.99
N SER A 121 -20.19 28.86 7.22
CA SER A 121 -21.36 29.35 6.52
C SER A 121 -21.40 30.85 6.77
N VAL A 122 -21.31 31.64 5.70
CA VAL A 122 -21.60 33.08 5.78
C VAL A 122 -22.94 33.21 6.51
N PRO A 123 -23.00 33.92 7.65
CA PRO A 123 -24.23 34.06 8.41
C PRO A 123 -25.31 34.62 7.47
N ASP A 124 -26.34 33.82 7.19
CA ASP A 124 -27.48 34.27 6.38
C ASP A 124 -28.19 35.38 7.17
N PRO A 125 -28.22 36.63 6.64
CA PRO A 125 -28.83 37.77 7.32
C PRO A 125 -30.32 37.57 7.65
N ASN A 126 -30.97 36.64 6.95
CA ASN A 126 -32.38 36.33 7.15
C ASN A 126 -32.60 35.04 7.94
N ASN A 127 -31.58 34.45 8.56
CA ASN A 127 -31.74 33.24 9.37
C ASN A 127 -32.52 33.56 10.67
N PRO A 128 -33.79 33.11 10.79
CA PRO A 128 -34.60 33.39 11.98
C PRO A 128 -34.11 32.65 13.23
N TYR A 129 -33.13 31.75 13.09
CA TYR A 129 -32.52 30.99 14.18
C TYR A 129 -31.12 31.50 14.57
N ALA A 130 -30.70 32.68 14.11
CA ALA A 130 -29.43 33.27 14.55
C ALA A 130 -29.49 33.60 16.06
N SER A 131 -28.50 33.14 16.83
CA SER A 131 -28.41 33.45 18.26
C SER A 131 -28.17 34.95 18.47
N PRO A 132 -28.82 35.59 19.46
CA PRO A 132 -28.62 37.01 19.74
C PRO A 132 -27.15 37.29 20.08
N THR A 133 -26.55 38.24 19.37
CA THR A 133 -25.20 38.75 19.68
C THR A 133 -25.23 39.42 21.04
N GLN A 134 -24.40 38.95 21.98
CA GLN A 134 -24.16 39.63 23.25
C GLN A 134 -23.14 40.74 22.97
N ASP A 135 -23.63 41.98 22.87
CA ASP A 135 -22.81 43.19 22.93
C ASP A 135 -22.47 43.53 24.40
#